data_AF-A0A7C1PZB2-F1
#
_entry.id   AF-A0A7C1PZB2-F1
#
_cell.length_a   1.000
_cell.length_b   1.000
_cell.length_c   1.000
_cell.angle_alpha   90.00
_cell.angle_beta   90.00
_cell.angle_gamma   90.00
#
_symmetry.space_group_name_H-M   'P 1'
#
loop_
_entity.id
_entity.type
_entity.pdbx_description
1 polymer ?
#
loop_
_entity_poly.entity_id
_entity_poly.type
_entity_poly.pdbx_seq_one_letter_code
_entity_poly.pdbx_strand_id
1 'polypeptide(L)'
;MPEKESVKVNNAKIEFERYLKKWTVDDENNRFLNGCDVGCGTDRIDDMIISIDNQPNYMYAHNQILWDCKDLECFGDNFCGFIFSSHCLEDFADIPTVFSNWWKKLKADGLMLLLLPDMEGGRYNKVEDVGGNPSHKTNVGKSFMHSMLELSLIHI
;
A
#
# COMPACT_ATOMS: atom_id res chain seq x y z
N MET A 1 24.63 2.80 0.56
CA MET A 1 23.60 2.30 1.51
C MET A 1 22.42 1.50 0.89
N PRO A 2 22.38 1.10 -0.41
CA PRO A 2 21.19 0.45 -0.98
C PRO A 2 20.98 -1.01 -0.52
N GLU A 3 22.05 -1.73 -0.13
CA GLU A 3 21.94 -3.13 0.30
C GLU A 3 21.05 -3.32 1.54
N LYS A 4 21.14 -2.44 2.54
CA LYS A 4 20.35 -2.59 3.79
C LYS A 4 18.86 -2.32 3.59
N GLU A 5 18.52 -1.51 2.59
CA GLU A 5 17.15 -1.16 2.24
C GLU A 5 16.51 -2.30 1.44
N SER A 6 17.23 -2.85 0.46
CA SER A 6 16.80 -4.04 -0.29
C SER A 6 16.50 -5.25 0.60
N VAL A 7 17.30 -5.48 1.65
CA VAL A 7 17.09 -6.59 2.60
C VAL A 7 15.83 -6.38 3.46
N LYS A 8 15.50 -5.14 3.84
CA LYS A 8 14.30 -4.84 4.63
C LYS A 8 13.02 -4.98 3.81
N VAL A 9 13.03 -4.47 2.58
CA VAL A 9 11.91 -4.63 1.62
C VAL A 9 11.65 -6.11 1.34
N ASN A 10 12.72 -6.90 1.13
CA ASN A 10 12.60 -8.35 0.94
C ASN A 10 11.98 -9.08 2.14
N ASN A 11 12.32 -8.70 3.37
CA ASN A 11 11.73 -9.30 4.57
C ASN A 11 10.25 -8.94 4.74
N ALA A 12 9.86 -7.70 4.43
CA ALA A 12 8.47 -7.28 4.44
C ALA A 12 7.64 -8.00 3.36
N LYS A 13 8.22 -8.21 2.17
CA LYS A 13 7.62 -9.02 1.11
C LYS A 13 7.44 -10.48 1.55
N ILE A 14 8.43 -11.08 2.21
CA ILE A 14 8.32 -12.44 2.77
C ILE A 14 7.24 -12.52 3.85
N GLU A 15 7.16 -11.54 4.76
CA GLU A 15 6.08 -11.50 5.75
C GLU A 15 4.71 -11.30 5.10
N PHE A 16 4.62 -10.42 4.10
CA PHE A 16 3.40 -10.22 3.33
C PHE A 16 2.98 -11.50 2.60
N GLU A 17 3.88 -12.20 1.92
CA GLU A 17 3.60 -13.49 1.28
C GLU A 17 3.15 -14.53 2.30
N ARG A 18 3.70 -14.52 3.53
CA ARG A 18 3.24 -15.37 4.63
C ARG A 18 1.84 -15.01 5.10
N TYR A 19 1.54 -13.73 5.25
CA TYR A 19 0.20 -13.26 5.57
C TYR A 19 -0.77 -13.63 4.44
N LEU A 20 -0.49 -13.27 3.19
CA LEU A 20 -1.29 -13.67 2.03
C LEU A 20 -1.52 -15.17 1.99
N LYS A 21 -0.49 -16.01 2.08
CA LYS A 21 -0.66 -17.48 2.07
C LYS A 21 -1.57 -17.97 3.19
N LYS A 22 -1.49 -17.37 4.38
CA LYS A 22 -2.41 -17.66 5.49
C LYS A 22 -3.85 -17.27 5.15
N TRP A 23 -4.06 -16.14 4.47
CA TRP A 23 -5.39 -15.61 4.14
C TRP A 23 -5.99 -16.18 2.85
N THR A 24 -5.19 -16.73 1.95
CA THR A 24 -5.65 -17.38 0.71
C THR A 24 -5.96 -18.86 0.87
N VAL A 25 -5.47 -19.50 1.94
CA VAL A 25 -5.53 -20.98 2.09
C VAL A 25 -6.48 -21.44 3.21
N ASP A 26 -6.84 -20.59 4.18
CA ASP A 26 -7.39 -21.06 5.47
C ASP A 26 -8.88 -20.77 5.71
N ASP A 27 -9.65 -20.43 4.66
CA ASP A 27 -11.10 -20.44 4.79
C ASP A 27 -11.65 -21.62 3.99
N GLU A 28 -12.58 -22.33 4.60
CA GLU A 28 -13.23 -23.59 4.18
C GLU A 28 -13.94 -23.48 2.81
N ASN A 29 -13.85 -22.30 2.20
CA ASN A 29 -14.50 -21.82 0.99
C ASN A 29 -13.53 -21.46 -0.15
N ASN A 30 -12.21 -21.66 0.01
CA ASN A 30 -11.22 -21.49 -1.07
C ASN A 30 -11.34 -20.14 -1.81
N ARG A 31 -11.62 -19.06 -1.06
CA ARG A 31 -11.82 -17.73 -1.63
C ARG A 31 -10.45 -17.13 -1.95
N PHE A 32 -10.06 -17.17 -3.22
CA PHE A 32 -9.08 -16.20 -3.73
C PHE A 32 -9.67 -14.81 -3.48
N LEU A 33 -9.14 -14.09 -2.49
CA LEU A 33 -9.52 -12.71 -2.27
C LEU A 33 -9.01 -11.91 -3.48
N ASN A 34 -9.92 -11.49 -4.36
CA ASN A 34 -9.58 -10.53 -5.40
C ASN A 34 -9.03 -9.27 -4.73
N GLY A 35 -7.76 -8.96 -4.91
CA GLY A 35 -7.14 -7.80 -4.28
C GLY A 35 -6.31 -6.99 -5.25
N CYS A 36 -5.85 -5.85 -4.76
CA CYS A 36 -5.11 -4.86 -5.53
C CYS A 36 -3.77 -4.53 -4.88
N ASP A 37 -2.72 -4.47 -5.69
CA ASP A 37 -1.41 -3.91 -5.39
C ASP A 37 -1.37 -2.48 -5.96
N VAL A 38 -1.39 -1.47 -5.09
CA VAL A 38 -1.51 -0.05 -5.44
C VAL A 38 -0.14 0.62 -5.34
N GLY A 39 0.26 1.31 -6.40
CA GLY A 39 1.58 1.91 -6.52
C GLY A 39 2.66 0.84 -6.70
N CYS A 40 2.38 -0.18 -7.51
CA CYS A 40 3.23 -1.37 -7.59
C CYS A 40 4.63 -1.09 -8.15
N GLY A 41 4.83 0.04 -8.85
CA GLY A 41 6.08 0.34 -9.55
C GLY A 41 6.54 -0.85 -10.39
N THR A 42 7.85 -1.11 -10.43
CA THR A 42 8.43 -2.25 -11.17
C THR A 42 8.41 -3.57 -10.40
N ASP A 43 8.01 -3.59 -9.12
CA ASP A 43 8.06 -4.78 -8.26
C ASP A 43 6.67 -5.15 -7.76
N ARG A 44 5.85 -5.68 -8.67
CA ARG A 44 4.56 -6.27 -8.32
C ARG A 44 4.73 -7.34 -7.27
N ILE A 45 3.70 -7.48 -6.44
CA ILE A 45 3.74 -8.47 -5.38
C ILE A 45 3.48 -9.90 -5.85
N ASP A 46 2.60 -10.08 -6.83
CA ASP A 46 2.34 -11.36 -7.51
C ASP A 46 1.67 -11.11 -8.88
N ASP A 47 1.90 -11.99 -9.85
CA ASP A 47 1.32 -11.88 -11.19
C ASP A 47 -0.20 -12.11 -11.23
N MET A 48 -0.75 -12.80 -10.21
CA MET A 48 -2.17 -13.09 -10.09
C MET A 48 -2.96 -11.99 -9.37
N ILE A 49 -2.28 -10.98 -8.82
CA ILE A 49 -2.89 -9.86 -8.10
C ILE A 49 -3.00 -8.65 -9.04
N ILE A 50 -4.14 -7.97 -9.01
CA ILE A 50 -4.35 -6.78 -9.86
C ILE A 50 -3.36 -5.70 -9.42
N SER A 51 -2.55 -5.21 -10.34
CA SER A 51 -1.54 -4.18 -10.09
C SER A 51 -1.91 -2.85 -10.73
N ILE A 52 -1.89 -1.78 -9.93
CA ILE A 52 -2.23 -0.41 -10.34
C ILE A 52 -1.04 0.51 -10.08
N ASP A 53 -0.75 1.35 -11.06
CA ASP A 53 0.18 2.46 -10.92
C ASP A 53 -0.26 3.61 -11.85
N ASN A 54 0.14 4.85 -11.55
CA ASN A 54 -0.13 6.01 -12.38
C ASN A 54 1.01 6.32 -13.37
N GLN A 55 2.09 5.54 -13.33
CA GLN A 55 3.24 5.65 -14.21
C GLN A 55 3.00 4.91 -15.54
N PRO A 56 2.85 5.62 -16.68
CA PRO A 56 2.57 4.98 -17.98
C PRO A 56 3.79 4.27 -18.60
N ASN A 57 5.00 4.55 -18.13
CA ASN A 57 6.21 3.99 -18.71
C ASN A 57 6.55 2.64 -18.05
N TYR A 58 6.54 1.57 -18.86
CA TYR A 58 6.80 0.21 -18.40
C TYR A 58 8.17 0.02 -17.73
N MET A 59 9.14 0.88 -18.04
CA MET A 59 10.47 0.86 -17.40
C MET A 59 10.41 1.23 -15.91
N TYR A 60 9.33 1.89 -15.50
CA TYR A 60 9.14 2.42 -14.15
C TYR A 60 7.93 1.82 -13.44
N ALA A 61 6.99 1.19 -14.17
CA ALA A 61 5.90 0.43 -13.59
C ALA A 61 5.52 -0.80 -14.40
N HIS A 62 5.19 -1.90 -13.72
CA HIS A 62 4.72 -3.16 -14.31
C HIS A 62 3.22 -3.37 -14.05
N ASN A 63 2.47 -2.28 -13.88
CA ASN A 63 1.04 -2.28 -13.62
C ASN A 63 0.23 -2.93 -14.74
N GLN A 64 -0.84 -3.63 -14.36
CA GLN A 64 -1.85 -4.12 -15.29
C GLN A 64 -2.89 -3.05 -15.63
N ILE A 65 -3.11 -2.10 -14.72
CA ILE A 65 -4.04 -0.99 -14.91
C ILE A 65 -3.28 0.32 -14.68
N LEU A 66 -3.32 1.21 -15.67
CA LEU A 66 -2.84 2.59 -15.55
C LEU A 66 -3.96 3.48 -15.00
N TRP A 67 -3.84 3.91 -13.74
CA TRP A 67 -4.86 4.73 -13.07
C TRP A 67 -4.26 5.60 -11.96
N ASP A 68 -4.98 6.63 -11.52
CA ASP A 68 -4.57 7.42 -10.35
C ASP A 68 -4.70 6.58 -9.07
N CYS A 69 -3.57 6.34 -8.41
CA CYS A 69 -3.52 5.61 -7.16
C CYS A 69 -4.28 6.30 -6.00
N LYS A 70 -4.70 7.57 -6.13
CA LYS A 70 -5.40 8.30 -5.06
C LYS A 70 -6.84 7.85 -4.81
N ASP A 71 -7.56 7.43 -5.85
CA ASP A 71 -9.02 7.22 -5.76
C ASP A 71 -9.46 5.79 -6.06
N LEU A 72 -8.72 5.08 -6.92
CA LEU A 72 -9.07 3.74 -7.39
C LEU A 72 -10.51 3.67 -7.94
N GLU A 73 -10.99 4.72 -8.61
CA GLU A 73 -12.34 4.77 -9.20
C GLU A 73 -12.55 3.75 -10.33
N CYS A 74 -11.48 3.18 -10.86
CA CYS A 74 -11.54 2.00 -11.72
C CYS A 74 -12.17 0.77 -11.04
N PHE A 75 -12.27 0.77 -9.71
CA PHE A 75 -13.01 -0.21 -8.93
C PHE A 75 -14.31 0.36 -8.36
N GLY A 76 -15.35 -0.48 -8.35
CA GLY A 76 -16.55 -0.24 -7.54
C GLY A 76 -16.25 -0.34 -6.03
N ASP A 77 -17.13 0.21 -5.23
CA ASP A 77 -17.07 0.06 -3.77
C ASP A 77 -17.31 -1.40 -3.35
N ASN A 78 -16.72 -1.84 -2.23
CA ASN A 78 -16.76 -3.23 -1.75
C ASN A 78 -16.28 -4.29 -2.77
N PHE A 79 -15.36 -3.93 -3.67
CA PHE A 79 -14.83 -4.83 -4.68
C PHE A 79 -13.65 -5.67 -4.20
N CYS A 80 -12.70 -5.04 -3.52
CA CYS A 80 -11.43 -5.62 -3.11
C CYS A 80 -11.57 -6.44 -1.82
N GLY A 81 -11.14 -7.69 -1.84
CA GLY A 81 -10.89 -8.49 -0.63
C GLY A 81 -9.63 -8.05 0.12
N PHE A 82 -8.66 -7.46 -0.57
CA PHE A 82 -7.56 -6.74 0.08
C PHE A 82 -7.01 -5.61 -0.82
N ILE A 83 -6.35 -4.66 -0.18
CA ILE A 83 -5.50 -3.65 -0.81
C ILE A 83 -4.13 -3.75 -0.16
N PHE A 84 -3.11 -3.93 -0.98
CA PHE A 84 -1.72 -3.82 -0.60
C PHE A 84 -1.14 -2.54 -1.22
N SER A 85 -0.28 -1.86 -0.47
CA SER A 85 0.52 -0.74 -0.97
C SER A 85 1.84 -0.71 -0.24
N SER A 86 2.94 -0.62 -1.00
CA SER A 86 4.29 -0.44 -0.47
C SER A 86 4.86 0.87 -0.97
N HIS A 87 5.27 1.73 -0.04
CA HIS A 87 5.96 2.98 -0.36
C HIS A 87 5.23 3.89 -1.37
N CYS A 88 3.89 3.93 -1.30
CA CYS A 88 3.05 4.76 -2.17
C CYS A 88 2.28 5.83 -1.38
N LEU A 89 1.75 5.49 -0.21
CA LEU A 89 0.86 6.38 0.53
C LEU A 89 1.55 7.69 0.96
N GLU A 90 2.85 7.64 1.27
CA GLU A 90 3.66 8.80 1.69
C GLU A 90 3.88 9.83 0.59
N ASP A 91 3.68 9.46 -0.69
CA ASP A 91 3.81 10.38 -1.83
C ASP A 91 2.58 11.30 -1.97
N PHE A 92 1.53 11.09 -1.17
CA PHE A 92 0.35 11.94 -1.13
C PHE A 92 0.40 12.94 0.01
N ALA A 93 0.01 14.19 -0.28
CA ALA A 93 -0.13 15.24 0.74
C ALA A 93 -1.42 15.09 1.57
N ASP A 94 -2.49 14.58 0.97
CA ASP A 94 -3.79 14.36 1.62
C ASP A 94 -4.05 12.87 1.84
N ILE A 95 -3.24 12.28 2.72
CA ILE A 95 -3.34 10.86 3.06
C ILE A 95 -4.73 10.47 3.58
N PRO A 96 -5.41 11.23 4.48
CA PRO A 96 -6.73 10.84 4.98
C PRO A 96 -7.77 10.61 3.87
N THR A 97 -7.79 11.47 2.85
CA THR A 97 -8.67 11.31 1.69
C THR A 97 -8.31 10.07 0.88
N VAL A 98 -7.02 9.87 0.57
CA VAL A 98 -6.55 8.69 -0.18
C VAL A 98 -6.89 7.39 0.55
N PHE A 99 -6.61 7.35 1.86
CA PHE A 99 -6.92 6.21 2.71
C PHE A 99 -8.42 5.92 2.74
N SER A 100 -9.27 6.95 2.86
CA SER A 100 -10.73 6.80 2.81
C SER A 100 -11.21 6.24 1.45
N ASN A 101 -10.62 6.71 0.35
CA ASN A 101 -10.97 6.19 -0.98
C ASN A 101 -10.61 4.72 -1.11
N TRP A 102 -9.42 4.32 -0.68
CA TRP A 102 -9.00 2.92 -0.66
C TRP A 102 -9.92 2.08 0.23
N TRP A 103 -10.27 2.60 1.42
CA TRP A 103 -11.13 1.91 2.36
C TRP A 103 -12.51 1.58 1.76
N LYS A 104 -13.12 2.50 1.01
CA LYS A 104 -14.42 2.26 0.34
C LYS A 104 -14.37 1.12 -0.68
N LYS A 105 -13.21 0.84 -1.26
CA LYS A 105 -13.04 -0.26 -2.22
C LYS A 105 -12.94 -1.61 -1.54
N LEU A 106 -12.62 -1.66 -0.25
CA LEU A 106 -12.56 -2.91 0.50
C LEU A 106 -13.96 -3.46 0.80
N LYS A 107 -14.10 -4.78 0.74
CA LYS A 107 -15.23 -5.52 1.31
C LYS A 107 -15.26 -5.33 2.82
N ALA A 108 -16.41 -5.63 3.43
CA ALA A 108 -16.60 -5.53 4.88
C ALA A 108 -15.60 -6.38 5.69
N ASP A 109 -15.15 -7.51 5.14
CA ASP A 109 -14.12 -8.41 5.70
C ASP A 109 -12.74 -8.21 5.04
N GLY A 110 -12.58 -7.13 4.26
CA GLY A 110 -11.39 -6.86 3.50
C GLY A 110 -10.24 -6.31 4.35
N LEU A 111 -9.02 -6.48 3.83
CA LEU A 111 -7.79 -6.06 4.53
C LEU A 111 -7.06 -4.94 3.78
N MET A 112 -6.60 -3.94 4.53
CA MET A 112 -5.61 -2.98 4.03
C MET A 112 -4.24 -3.30 4.62
N LEU A 113 -3.27 -3.61 3.76
CA LEU A 113 -1.90 -3.91 4.13
C LEU A 113 -0.97 -2.82 3.59
N LEU A 114 -0.38 -2.05 4.50
CA LEU A 114 0.48 -0.91 4.16
C LEU A 114 1.90 -1.17 4.63
N LEU A 115 2.86 -1.12 3.70
CA LEU A 115 4.28 -1.07 4.00
C LEU A 115 4.77 0.36 3.81
N LEU A 116 5.07 1.05 4.92
CA LEU A 116 5.39 2.47 4.95
C LEU A 116 6.82 2.72 5.45
N PRO A 117 7.48 3.80 4.99
CA PRO A 117 8.78 4.21 5.52
C PRO A 117 8.62 4.72 6.95
N ASP A 118 9.24 4.03 7.90
CA ASP A 118 9.24 4.46 9.31
C ASP A 118 10.18 5.66 9.52
N MET A 119 9.68 6.86 9.20
CA MET A 119 10.40 8.13 9.35
C MET A 119 10.42 8.60 10.81
N GLU A 120 9.34 8.33 11.55
CA GLU A 120 9.26 8.59 12.99
C GLU A 120 10.29 7.78 13.79
N GLY A 121 10.46 6.50 13.46
CA GLY A 121 11.46 5.61 14.05
C GLY A 121 12.88 5.81 13.50
N GLY A 122 13.09 6.80 12.63
CA GLY A 122 14.40 7.15 12.07
C GLY A 122 15.00 6.10 11.15
N ARG A 123 14.19 5.20 10.59
CA ARG A 123 14.64 4.21 9.60
C ARG A 123 14.77 4.80 8.20
N TYR A 124 14.03 5.89 7.96
CA TYR A 124 14.03 6.69 6.74
C TYR A 124 14.19 8.16 7.10
N ASN A 125 14.80 8.92 6.19
CA ASN A 125 14.87 10.37 6.29
C ASN A 125 13.47 10.97 6.17
N LYS A 126 13.21 12.03 6.93
CA LYS A 126 11.97 12.80 6.80
C LYS A 126 11.96 13.60 5.49
N VAL A 127 10.78 14.07 5.10
CA VAL A 127 10.56 14.89 3.90
C VAL A 127 11.46 16.12 3.89
N GLU A 128 11.65 16.76 5.05
CA GLU A 128 12.46 17.97 5.23
C GLU A 128 13.97 17.71 5.40
N ASP A 129 14.38 16.46 5.60
CA ASP A 129 15.77 16.13 5.88
C ASP A 129 16.63 16.19 4.60
N VAL A 130 17.92 16.50 4.78
CA VAL A 130 18.90 16.37 3.69
C VAL A 130 19.01 14.89 3.31
N GLY A 131 18.65 14.58 2.07
CA GLY A 131 18.57 13.20 1.58
C GLY A 131 17.21 12.52 1.82
N GLY A 132 16.17 13.29 2.20
CA GLY A 132 14.79 12.86 2.08
C GLY A 132 14.44 12.53 0.63
N ASN A 133 13.59 11.52 0.42
CA ASN A 133 13.13 11.18 -0.92
C ASN A 133 12.25 12.34 -1.46
N PRO A 134 12.59 12.95 -2.61
CA PRO A 134 11.82 14.07 -3.16
C PRO A 134 10.37 13.74 -3.53
N SER A 135 10.03 12.45 -3.73
CA SER A 135 8.66 12.04 -4.02
C SER A 135 7.77 12.17 -2.78
N HIS A 136 8.30 11.84 -1.60
CA HIS A 136 7.55 11.85 -0.35
C HIS A 136 6.98 13.25 -0.05
N LYS A 137 5.71 13.29 0.36
CA LYS A 137 4.99 14.52 0.73
C LYS A 137 4.60 14.55 2.19
N THR A 138 4.54 13.40 2.84
CA THR A 138 4.10 13.28 4.22
C THR A 138 5.05 12.39 5.03
N ASN A 139 5.43 12.85 6.22
CA ASN A 139 6.17 12.02 7.17
C ASN A 139 5.22 11.00 7.79
N VAL A 140 5.39 9.73 7.41
CA VAL A 140 4.60 8.62 7.94
C VAL A 140 5.40 7.82 8.98
N GLY A 141 4.67 7.13 9.84
CA GLY A 141 5.22 6.32 10.91
C GLY A 141 4.11 5.72 11.76
N LYS A 142 4.50 5.06 12.84
CA LYS A 142 3.55 4.33 13.70
C LYS A 142 2.53 5.28 14.33
N SER A 143 2.96 6.40 14.89
CA SER A 143 2.09 7.36 15.55
C SER A 143 1.12 7.99 14.55
N PHE A 144 1.61 8.40 13.38
CA PHE A 144 0.76 8.88 12.28
C PHE A 144 -0.36 7.88 11.93
N MET A 145 -0.03 6.60 11.73
CA MET A 145 -1.03 5.58 11.39
C MET A 145 -2.03 5.33 12.53
N HIS A 146 -1.57 5.33 13.78
CA HIS A 146 -2.45 5.22 14.95
C HIS A 146 -3.47 6.37 14.98
N SER A 147 -3.02 7.62 14.78
CA SER A 147 -3.91 8.78 14.75
C SER A 147 -4.91 8.72 13.59
N MET A 148 -4.49 8.25 12.42
CA MET A 148 -5.39 8.07 11.28
C MET A 148 -6.52 7.07 11.59
N LEU A 149 -6.18 5.93 12.20
CA LEU A 149 -7.16 4.91 12.56
C LEU A 149 -8.11 5.40 13.67
N GLU A 150 -7.63 6.14 14.65
CA GLU A 150 -8.48 6.74 15.69
C GLU A 150 -9.47 7.75 15.11
N LEU A 151 -9.04 8.59 14.15
CA LEU A 151 -9.93 9.53 13.45
C LEU A 151 -10.99 8.80 12.61
N SER A 152 -10.62 7.68 11.98
CA SER A 152 -11.58 6.89 11.20
C SER A 152 -12.67 6.24 12.07
N LEU A 153 -12.36 5.87 13.31
CA LEU A 153 -13.32 5.32 14.27
C LEU A 153 -14.32 6.37 14.81
N ILE A 154 -14.03 7.66 14.65
CA ILE A 154 -14.94 8.76 15.05
C ILE A 154 -15.96 9.07 13.94
N HIS A 155 -15.73 8.59 12.72
CA HIS A 155 -16.54 8.89 11.53
C HIS A 155 -17.25 7.66 10.93
N ILE A 156 -17.18 6.50 11.58
CA ILE A 156 -17.99 5.30 11.31
C ILE A 156 -19.11 5.22 12.36
#